data_AF-A0AAW6NJT1-F1
#
_entry.id   AF-A0AAW6NJT1-F1
#
_cell.length_a   1.000
_cell.length_b   1.000
_cell.length_c   1.000
_cell.angle_alpha   90.00
_cell.angle_beta   90.00
_cell.angle_gamma   90.00
#
_symmetry.space_group_name_H-M   'P 1'
#
loop_
_entity.id
_entity.type
_entity.pdbx_description
1 polymer ?
#
loop_
_entity_poly.entity_id
_entity_poly.type
_entity_poly.pdbx_seq_one_letter_code
_entity_poly.pdbx_strand_id
1 'polypeptide(L)'
;PKLSGKADYIGAFAVTGGLEEDALAGAYDAQHDDYNKIMVKAIADRLAEAFAEYLHERVRKVHWGYAANENLSNEELIRENYQGIRPAPGYPACPEHTEKGTIWKLLDVEAHTGMKLTESFAMWPGASVSGWYFSHPDSKYFAVAQLQRDQIEDYALRKGMSVSEVERWLAPNLGYDAD
;
A
#
# COMPACT_ATOMS: atom_id res chain seq x y z
N PRO A 1 21.94 5.46 3.87
CA PRO A 1 22.01 6.90 3.47
C PRO A 1 22.95 7.11 2.28
N LYS A 2 22.72 8.08 1.39
CA LYS A 2 23.57 8.28 0.20
C LYS A 2 25.06 8.50 0.52
N LEU A 3 25.35 9.21 1.61
CA LEU A 3 26.72 9.50 2.07
C LEU A 3 27.49 8.26 2.56
N SER A 4 26.82 7.14 2.87
CA SER A 4 27.51 5.91 3.28
C SER A 4 28.21 5.19 2.12
N GLY A 5 27.92 5.57 0.87
CA GLY A 5 28.47 4.94 -0.33
C GLY A 5 28.03 3.48 -0.54
N LYS A 6 27.02 3.01 0.21
CA LYS A 6 26.47 1.66 0.07
C LYS A 6 25.37 1.65 -0.99
N ALA A 7 25.41 0.66 -1.87
CA ALA A 7 24.28 0.36 -2.74
C ALA A 7 23.14 -0.22 -1.88
N ASP A 8 21.94 0.30 -2.10
CA ASP A 8 20.72 -0.11 -1.42
C ASP A 8 19.56 -0.05 -2.42
N TYR A 9 18.44 -0.68 -2.08
CA TYR A 9 17.33 -0.90 -3.00
C TYR A 9 15.99 -0.70 -2.30
N ILE A 10 14.96 -0.41 -3.09
CA ILE A 10 13.56 -0.34 -2.66
C ILE A 10 12.70 -1.04 -3.71
N GLY A 11 11.67 -1.74 -3.27
CA GLY A 11 10.66 -2.31 -4.15
C GLY A 11 9.30 -1.62 -3.99
N ALA A 12 8.40 -1.84 -4.94
CA ALA A 12 7.01 -1.44 -4.85
C ALA A 12 6.11 -2.49 -5.52
N PHE A 13 4.84 -2.52 -5.16
CA PHE A 13 3.85 -3.40 -5.77
C PHE A 13 2.45 -2.77 -5.82
N ALA A 14 1.62 -3.28 -6.72
CA ALA A 14 0.18 -3.06 -6.76
C ALA A 14 -0.49 -4.36 -7.23
N VAL A 15 -1.48 -4.85 -6.49
CA VAL A 15 -2.23 -6.08 -6.77
C VAL A 15 -3.72 -5.86 -6.55
N THR A 16 -4.55 -6.63 -7.23
CA THR A 16 -6.00 -6.67 -7.04
C THR A 16 -6.51 -8.10 -7.04
N GLY A 17 -7.63 -8.34 -6.34
CA GLY A 17 -8.35 -9.62 -6.36
C GLY A 17 -9.02 -9.91 -7.71
N GLY A 18 -9.23 -8.89 -8.55
CA GLY A 18 -9.76 -9.02 -9.91
C GLY A 18 -10.50 -7.76 -10.37
N LEU A 19 -10.38 -7.40 -11.65
CA LEU A 19 -11.08 -6.25 -12.24
C LEU A 19 -12.59 -6.47 -12.34
N GLU A 20 -13.01 -7.73 -12.28
CA GLU A 20 -14.39 -8.17 -12.41
C GLU A 20 -15.20 -8.01 -11.12
N GLU A 21 -14.59 -7.58 -10.00
CA GLU A 21 -15.23 -7.45 -8.68
C GLU A 21 -16.59 -6.74 -8.78
N ASP A 22 -16.62 -5.55 -9.38
CA ASP A 22 -17.83 -4.73 -9.47
C ASP A 22 -18.85 -5.30 -10.43
N ALA A 23 -18.41 -5.94 -11.52
CA ALA A 23 -19.31 -6.57 -12.48
C ALA A 23 -20.01 -7.79 -11.86
N LEU A 24 -19.28 -8.61 -11.09
CA LEU A 24 -19.84 -9.77 -10.39
C LEU A 24 -20.78 -9.33 -9.26
N ALA A 25 -20.38 -8.32 -8.47
CA ALA A 25 -21.24 -7.78 -7.42
C ALA A 25 -22.52 -7.15 -8.00
N GLY A 26 -22.41 -6.42 -9.12
CA GLY A 26 -23.56 -5.83 -9.82
C GLY A 26 -24.53 -6.88 -10.36
N ALA A 27 -24.04 -8.05 -10.79
CA ALA A 27 -24.88 -9.15 -11.25
C ALA A 27 -25.74 -9.75 -10.11
N TYR A 28 -25.19 -9.86 -8.90
CA TYR A 28 -25.95 -10.30 -7.71
C TYR A 28 -26.91 -9.20 -7.22
N ASP A 29 -26.50 -7.94 -7.26
CA ASP A 29 -27.34 -6.79 -6.90
C ASP A 29 -28.61 -6.71 -7.76
N ALA A 30 -28.48 -6.93 -9.08
CA ALA A 30 -29.61 -6.95 -10.01
C ALA A 30 -30.63 -8.07 -9.73
N GLN A 31 -30.23 -9.09 -8.97
CA GLN A 31 -31.08 -10.20 -8.54
C GLN A 31 -31.59 -10.02 -7.10
N HIS A 32 -31.29 -8.88 -6.46
CA HIS A 32 -31.54 -8.64 -5.04
C HIS A 32 -30.90 -9.70 -4.11
N ASP A 33 -29.77 -10.26 -4.53
CA ASP A 33 -28.99 -11.23 -3.76
C ASP A 33 -27.86 -10.52 -3.00
N ASP A 34 -28.24 -9.86 -1.91
CA ASP A 34 -27.30 -9.10 -1.08
C ASP A 34 -26.22 -10.00 -0.45
N TYR A 35 -26.55 -11.26 -0.15
CA TYR A 35 -25.61 -12.20 0.45
C TYR A 35 -24.45 -12.49 -0.51
N ASN A 36 -24.75 -12.89 -1.75
CA ASN A 36 -23.68 -13.20 -2.70
C ASN A 36 -22.96 -11.95 -3.20
N LYS A 37 -23.64 -10.80 -3.27
CA LYS A 37 -22.99 -9.50 -3.51
C LYS A 37 -21.93 -9.18 -2.46
N ILE A 38 -22.26 -9.32 -1.18
CA ILE A 38 -21.31 -9.10 -0.08
C ILE A 38 -20.21 -10.18 -0.12
N MET A 39 -20.59 -11.44 -0.35
CA MET A 39 -19.66 -12.55 -0.37
C MET A 39 -18.60 -12.40 -1.46
N VAL A 40 -18.99 -12.02 -2.69
CA VAL A 40 -18.02 -11.88 -3.78
C VAL A 40 -17.03 -10.75 -3.53
N LYS A 41 -17.48 -9.62 -2.95
CA LYS A 41 -16.59 -8.52 -2.55
C LYS A 41 -15.65 -8.94 -1.42
N ALA A 42 -16.17 -9.67 -0.42
CA ALA A 42 -15.35 -10.20 0.66
C ALA A 42 -14.28 -11.18 0.16
N ILE A 43 -14.63 -12.07 -0.78
CA ILE A 43 -13.67 -12.99 -1.40
C ILE A 43 -12.63 -12.22 -2.22
N ALA A 44 -13.03 -11.24 -3.02
CA ALA A 44 -12.10 -10.42 -3.80
C ALA A 44 -11.07 -9.73 -2.89
N ASP A 45 -11.52 -9.17 -1.77
CA ASP A 45 -10.66 -8.55 -0.76
C ASP A 45 -9.67 -9.56 -0.15
N ARG A 46 -10.13 -10.77 0.21
CA ARG A 46 -9.24 -11.84 0.69
C ARG A 46 -8.22 -12.28 -0.37
N LEU A 47 -8.59 -12.30 -1.65
CA LEU A 47 -7.68 -12.61 -2.75
C LEU A 47 -6.62 -11.51 -2.95
N ALA A 48 -7.01 -10.23 -2.86
CA ALA A 48 -6.07 -9.11 -2.96
C ALA A 48 -4.99 -9.16 -1.87
N GLU A 49 -5.40 -9.40 -0.62
CA GLU A 49 -4.48 -9.54 0.52
C GLU A 49 -3.61 -10.80 0.42
N ALA A 50 -4.20 -11.93 0.00
CA ALA A 50 -3.44 -13.16 -0.25
C ALA A 50 -2.39 -12.96 -1.35
N PHE A 51 -2.69 -12.19 -2.39
CA PHE A 51 -1.72 -11.85 -3.44
C PHE A 51 -0.62 -10.94 -2.90
N ALA A 52 -0.95 -9.95 -2.07
CA ALA A 52 0.08 -9.12 -1.43
C ALA A 52 1.06 -9.96 -0.59
N GLU A 53 0.56 -10.93 0.18
CA GLU A 53 1.40 -11.85 0.96
C GLU A 53 2.25 -12.77 0.07
N TYR A 54 1.63 -13.42 -0.92
CA TYR A 54 2.32 -14.29 -1.87
C TYR A 54 3.40 -13.54 -2.64
N LEU A 55 3.08 -12.37 -3.18
CA LEU A 55 4.05 -11.57 -3.94
C LEU A 55 5.20 -11.12 -3.05
N HIS A 56 4.92 -10.73 -1.80
CA HIS A 56 5.98 -10.40 -0.85
C HIS A 56 6.89 -11.61 -0.60
N GLU A 57 6.34 -12.80 -0.36
CA GLU A 57 7.12 -14.05 -0.23
C GLU A 57 8.00 -14.31 -1.46
N ARG A 58 7.46 -14.14 -2.67
CA ARG A 58 8.19 -14.26 -3.95
C ARG A 58 9.30 -13.22 -4.07
N VAL A 59 9.07 -11.99 -3.59
CA VAL A 59 10.10 -10.95 -3.58
C VAL A 59 11.23 -11.30 -2.63
N ARG A 60 10.93 -11.72 -1.39
CA ARG A 60 11.95 -12.13 -0.42
C ARG A 60 12.80 -13.31 -0.92
N LYS A 61 12.15 -14.30 -1.55
CA LYS A 61 12.80 -15.56 -1.97
C LYS A 61 13.46 -15.51 -3.33
N VAL A 62 12.91 -14.74 -4.27
CA VAL A 62 13.32 -14.81 -5.69
C VAL A 62 13.69 -13.44 -6.26
N HIS A 63 12.77 -12.48 -6.27
CA HIS A 63 12.99 -11.23 -7.02
C HIS A 63 14.04 -10.32 -6.38
N TRP A 64 13.98 -10.20 -5.04
CA TRP A 64 15.04 -9.57 -4.25
C TRP A 64 16.01 -10.62 -3.71
N GLY A 65 15.49 -11.76 -3.25
CA GLY A 65 16.29 -12.96 -3.00
C GLY A 65 17.17 -12.93 -1.75
N TYR A 66 16.90 -12.04 -0.79
CA TYR A 66 17.65 -11.99 0.47
C TYR A 66 17.27 -13.12 1.46
N ALA A 67 16.20 -13.87 1.18
CA ALA A 67 15.74 -14.99 2.01
C ALA A 67 15.40 -16.22 1.15
N ALA A 68 16.28 -16.63 0.24
CA ALA A 68 16.01 -17.68 -0.75
C ALA A 68 15.59 -19.05 -0.17
N ASN A 69 16.02 -19.36 1.06
CA ASN A 69 15.70 -20.62 1.76
C ASN A 69 14.52 -20.50 2.74
N GLU A 70 13.80 -19.37 2.75
CA GLU A 70 12.61 -19.17 3.59
C GLU A 70 11.54 -20.23 3.28
N ASN A 71 11.00 -20.85 4.33
CA ASN A 71 9.96 -21.87 4.24
C ASN A 71 9.01 -21.73 5.43
N LEU A 72 8.17 -20.68 5.38
CA LEU A 72 7.21 -20.35 6.42
C LEU A 72 5.84 -20.96 6.10
N SER A 73 5.13 -21.38 7.13
CA SER A 73 3.71 -21.69 7.05
C SER A 73 2.87 -20.42 6.89
N ASN A 74 1.62 -20.57 6.44
CA ASN A 74 0.70 -19.42 6.34
C ASN A 74 0.50 -18.69 7.68
N GLU A 75 0.45 -19.43 8.80
CA GLU A 75 0.36 -18.84 10.14
C GLU A 75 1.59 -18.01 10.51
N GLU A 76 2.78 -18.45 10.09
CA GLU A 76 4.01 -17.69 10.30
C GLU A 76 4.10 -16.45 9.41
N LEU A 77 3.54 -16.52 8.19
CA LEU A 77 3.37 -15.35 7.32
C LEU A 77 2.43 -14.31 7.94
N ILE A 78 1.28 -14.74 8.48
CA ILE A 78 0.33 -13.86 9.19
C ILE A 78 0.99 -13.21 10.42
N ARG A 79 1.87 -13.93 11.11
CA ARG A 79 2.66 -13.40 12.25
C ARG A 79 3.83 -12.51 11.84
N GLU A 80 4.04 -12.34 10.54
CA GLU A 80 5.14 -11.58 9.95
C GLU A 80 6.53 -12.08 10.39
N ASN A 81 6.69 -13.39 10.57
CA ASN A 81 7.95 -14.04 10.99
C ASN A 81 8.99 -14.11 9.85
N TYR A 82 9.09 -13.06 9.04
CA TYR A 82 10.05 -12.90 7.95
C TYR A 82 10.87 -11.62 8.13
N GLN A 83 12.01 -11.53 7.45
CA GLN A 83 12.78 -10.29 7.38
C GLN A 83 12.13 -9.31 6.41
N GLY A 84 12.09 -8.02 6.78
CA GLY A 84 11.61 -6.94 5.92
C GLY A 84 10.13 -6.61 6.13
N ILE A 85 9.69 -5.49 5.55
CA ILE A 85 8.31 -4.98 5.66
C ILE A 85 7.78 -4.53 4.30
N ARG A 86 6.45 -4.45 4.21
CA ARG A 86 5.73 -4.03 3.00
C ARG A 86 4.75 -2.87 3.22
N PRO A 87 5.20 -1.70 3.73
CA PRO A 87 4.32 -0.62 4.16
C PRO A 87 3.50 -0.04 3.00
N ALA A 88 2.21 0.13 3.23
CA ALA A 88 1.24 0.62 2.25
C ALA A 88 0.82 2.06 2.57
N PRO A 89 0.86 3.02 1.63
CA PRO A 89 0.42 4.39 1.87
C PRO A 89 -1.01 4.45 2.44
N GLY A 90 -1.22 5.28 3.44
CA GLY A 90 -2.46 5.38 4.23
C GLY A 90 -2.44 4.60 5.56
N TYR A 91 -1.53 3.64 5.73
CA TYR A 91 -1.30 3.01 7.03
C TYR A 91 -0.50 3.93 7.96
N PRO A 92 -0.56 3.74 9.30
CA PRO A 92 0.09 4.64 10.26
C PRO A 92 1.59 4.86 10.07
N ALA A 93 2.31 3.90 9.47
CA ALA A 93 3.75 4.03 9.17
C ALA A 93 4.05 4.95 7.98
N CYS A 94 3.07 5.20 7.12
CA CYS A 94 3.17 6.05 5.94
C CYS A 94 1.77 6.60 5.59
N PRO A 95 1.21 7.51 6.41
CA PRO A 95 -0.21 7.90 6.35
C PRO A 95 -0.58 8.74 5.13
N GLU A 96 0.41 9.27 4.39
CA GLU A 96 0.18 10.19 3.28
C GLU A 96 -0.27 9.43 2.00
N HIS A 97 -1.54 9.55 1.65
CA HIS A 97 -2.17 8.75 0.59
C HIS A 97 -1.65 9.07 -0.82
N THR A 98 -1.19 10.30 -1.10
CA THR A 98 -0.78 10.69 -2.45
C THR A 98 0.48 9.97 -2.94
N GLU A 99 1.25 9.34 -2.04
CA GLU A 99 2.38 8.49 -2.40
C GLU A 99 1.99 7.24 -3.20
N LYS A 100 0.71 6.85 -3.24
CA LYS A 100 0.25 5.87 -4.22
C LYS A 100 0.49 6.35 -5.66
N GLY A 101 0.43 7.65 -5.93
CA GLY A 101 0.76 8.22 -7.24
C GLY A 101 2.21 7.91 -7.66
N THR A 102 3.14 7.90 -6.70
CA THR A 102 4.54 7.51 -6.93
C THR A 102 4.62 6.04 -7.35
N ILE A 103 3.92 5.15 -6.66
CA ILE A 103 3.85 3.71 -7.00
C ILE A 103 3.24 3.52 -8.39
N TRP A 104 2.12 4.20 -8.68
CA TRP A 104 1.44 4.14 -9.97
C TRP A 104 2.37 4.50 -11.12
N LYS A 105 3.16 5.57 -10.94
CA LYS A 105 4.13 6.03 -11.93
C LYS A 105 5.32 5.08 -12.07
N LEU A 106 5.87 4.59 -10.96
CA LEU A 106 7.08 3.75 -10.98
C LEU A 106 6.84 2.41 -11.67
N LEU A 107 5.67 1.81 -11.46
CA LEU A 107 5.33 0.48 -11.97
C LEU A 107 4.47 0.53 -13.23
N ASP A 108 4.06 1.71 -13.68
CA ASP A 108 3.07 1.90 -14.74
C ASP A 108 1.83 1.03 -14.50
N VAL A 109 1.24 1.18 -13.29
CA VAL A 109 0.25 0.24 -12.74
C VAL A 109 -0.97 0.13 -13.64
N GLU A 110 -1.50 1.26 -14.12
CA GLU A 110 -2.71 1.27 -14.94
C GLU A 110 -2.49 0.52 -16.26
N ALA A 111 -1.33 0.68 -16.90
CA ALA A 111 -1.04 0.00 -18.16
C ALA A 111 -0.88 -1.52 -17.98
N HIS A 112 -0.26 -1.98 -16.88
CA HIS A 112 0.02 -3.39 -16.67
C HIS A 112 -1.15 -4.17 -16.05
N THR A 113 -2.02 -3.50 -15.30
CA THR A 113 -3.03 -4.18 -14.46
C THR A 113 -4.45 -3.67 -14.68
N GLY A 114 -4.63 -2.50 -15.30
CA GLY A 114 -5.92 -1.82 -15.37
C GLY A 114 -6.39 -1.17 -14.05
N MET A 115 -5.63 -1.31 -12.95
CA MET A 115 -5.96 -0.68 -11.67
C MET A 115 -5.79 0.85 -11.74
N LYS A 116 -6.67 1.58 -11.06
CA LYS A 116 -6.75 3.04 -11.12
C LYS A 116 -6.67 3.69 -9.74
N LEU A 117 -6.35 4.97 -9.72
CA LEU A 117 -6.51 5.84 -8.55
C LEU A 117 -7.65 6.82 -8.79
N THR A 118 -8.47 7.03 -7.77
CA THR A 118 -9.45 8.12 -7.73
C THR A 118 -8.77 9.46 -7.37
N GLU A 119 -9.52 10.55 -7.40
CA GLU A 119 -9.06 11.88 -6.98
C GLU A 119 -8.67 11.92 -5.50
N SER A 120 -9.22 11.02 -4.68
CA SER A 120 -8.87 10.83 -3.26
C SER A 120 -7.73 9.83 -3.04
N PHE A 121 -7.08 9.35 -4.10
CA PHE A 121 -6.07 8.27 -4.05
C PHE A 121 -6.60 6.96 -3.44
N ALA A 122 -7.91 6.72 -3.52
CA ALA A 122 -8.45 5.38 -3.35
C ALA A 122 -8.11 4.54 -4.59
N MET A 123 -7.94 3.24 -4.42
CA MET A 123 -7.65 2.33 -5.52
C MET A 123 -8.94 1.74 -6.07
N TRP A 124 -8.95 1.49 -7.39
CA TRP A 124 -9.97 0.69 -8.05
C TRP A 124 -9.29 -0.48 -8.79
N PRO A 125 -9.77 -1.73 -8.68
CA PRO A 125 -10.93 -2.20 -7.90
C PRO A 125 -10.81 -1.97 -6.39
N GLY A 126 -11.93 -2.06 -5.66
CA GLY A 126 -11.94 -1.85 -4.20
C GLY A 126 -11.06 -2.87 -3.47
N ALA A 127 -11.08 -4.12 -3.91
CA ALA A 127 -10.18 -5.18 -3.48
C ALA A 127 -8.79 -5.01 -4.10
N SER A 128 -8.01 -4.05 -3.60
CA SER A 128 -6.66 -3.74 -4.08
C SER A 128 -5.70 -3.41 -2.95
N VAL A 129 -4.43 -3.77 -3.15
CA VAL A 129 -3.33 -3.47 -2.22
C VAL A 129 -2.15 -2.91 -3.00
N SER A 130 -1.56 -1.83 -2.52
CA SER A 130 -0.30 -1.30 -3.07
C SER A 130 0.59 -0.79 -1.95
N GLY A 131 1.89 -0.92 -2.13
CA GLY A 131 2.87 -0.53 -1.12
C GLY A 131 4.30 -0.66 -1.57
N TRP A 132 5.19 -0.50 -0.61
CA TRP A 132 6.65 -0.57 -0.79
C TRP A 132 7.19 -1.91 -0.31
N TYR A 133 8.46 -2.19 -0.58
CA TYR A 133 9.23 -3.25 0.04
C TYR A 133 10.51 -2.67 0.64
N PHE A 134 10.78 -2.98 1.91
CA PHE A 134 12.03 -2.71 2.61
C PHE A 134 12.65 -4.02 3.10
N SER A 135 13.95 -4.19 2.91
CA SER A 135 14.66 -5.44 3.27
C SER A 135 15.47 -5.35 4.56
N HIS A 136 15.65 -4.16 5.13
CA HIS A 136 16.49 -3.98 6.31
C HIS A 136 15.97 -4.81 7.49
N PRO A 137 16.79 -5.61 8.19
CA PRO A 137 16.31 -6.55 9.20
C PRO A 137 15.67 -5.86 10.42
N ASP A 138 16.09 -4.64 10.74
CA ASP A 138 15.48 -3.86 11.83
C ASP A 138 14.26 -3.02 11.39
N SER A 139 13.84 -3.13 10.12
CA SER A 139 12.65 -2.41 9.65
C SER A 139 11.40 -2.98 10.32
N LYS A 140 10.48 -2.09 10.71
CA LYS A 140 9.26 -2.43 11.42
C LYS A 140 8.19 -1.38 11.19
N TYR A 141 6.93 -1.75 11.39
CA TYR A 141 5.83 -0.79 11.39
C TYR A 141 5.82 -0.01 12.70
N PHE A 142 6.00 1.30 12.61
CA PHE A 142 5.78 2.23 13.71
C PHE A 142 4.86 3.33 13.22
N ALA A 143 3.95 3.81 14.07
CA ALA A 143 3.09 4.92 13.68
C ALA A 143 3.92 6.22 13.62
N VAL A 144 3.71 7.03 12.58
CA VAL A 144 4.25 8.39 12.48
C VAL A 144 3.70 9.28 13.60
N ALA A 145 2.44 9.07 13.99
CA ALA A 145 1.72 9.85 15.00
C ALA A 145 1.58 11.34 14.60
N GLN A 146 1.75 12.25 15.55
CA GLN A 146 1.47 13.67 15.40
C GLN A 146 2.67 14.44 14.86
N LEU A 147 2.42 15.23 13.82
CA LEU A 147 3.39 16.05 13.08
C LEU A 147 3.19 17.52 13.43
N GLN A 148 4.30 18.25 13.55
CA GLN A 148 4.28 19.68 13.82
C GLN A 148 4.40 20.48 12.52
N ARG A 149 4.07 21.77 12.61
CA ARG A 149 3.97 22.68 11.44
C ARG A 149 5.27 22.77 10.64
N ASP A 150 6.42 22.74 11.31
CA ASP A 150 7.74 22.75 10.67
C ASP A 150 7.94 21.57 9.71
N GLN A 151 7.52 20.36 10.11
CA GLN A 151 7.58 19.18 9.27
C GLN A 151 6.58 19.23 8.11
N ILE A 152 5.40 19.82 8.32
CA ILE A 152 4.40 20.01 7.27
C ILE A 152 4.92 20.98 6.20
N GLU A 153 5.52 22.10 6.60
CA GLU A 153 6.12 23.08 5.69
C GLU A 153 7.29 22.48 4.88
N ASP A 154 8.17 21.72 5.53
CA ASP A 154 9.26 21.01 4.86
C ASP A 154 8.77 19.90 3.90
N TYR A 155 7.70 19.18 4.27
CA TYR A 155 7.10 18.17 3.40
C TYR A 155 6.40 18.79 2.18
N ALA A 156 5.68 19.90 2.38
CA ALA A 156 5.05 20.68 1.31
C ALA A 156 6.08 21.12 0.26
N LEU A 157 7.23 21.63 0.71
CA LEU A 157 8.34 21.99 -0.18
C LEU A 157 8.86 20.78 -0.98
N ARG A 158 9.07 19.63 -0.33
CA ARG A 158 9.57 18.41 -0.99
C ARG A 158 8.60 17.85 -2.02
N LYS A 159 7.29 17.97 -1.77
CA LYS A 159 6.22 17.51 -2.67
C LYS A 159 5.86 18.50 -3.76
N GLY A 160 6.30 19.76 -3.63
CA GLY A 160 5.85 20.85 -4.50
C GLY A 160 4.35 21.14 -4.35
N MET A 161 3.80 20.93 -3.15
CA MET A 161 2.41 21.20 -2.80
C MET A 161 2.33 22.44 -1.90
N SER A 162 1.15 23.06 -1.82
CA SER A 162 0.91 24.07 -0.80
C SER A 162 0.81 23.44 0.59
N VAL A 163 1.07 24.25 1.63
CA VAL A 163 0.93 23.82 3.03
C VAL A 163 -0.48 23.32 3.31
N SER A 164 -1.51 24.05 2.87
CA SER A 164 -2.92 23.68 3.06
C SER A 164 -3.31 22.37 2.36
N GLU A 165 -2.74 22.08 1.18
CA GLU A 165 -2.94 20.79 0.53
C GLU A 165 -2.32 19.64 1.33
N VAL A 166 -1.13 19.84 1.90
CA VAL A 166 -0.50 18.83 2.77
C VAL A 166 -1.28 18.65 4.05
N GLU A 167 -1.72 19.74 4.69
CA GLU A 167 -2.58 19.71 5.88
C GLU A 167 -3.86 18.93 5.61
N ARG A 168 -4.48 19.10 4.44
CA ARG A 168 -5.65 18.31 4.04
C ARG A 168 -5.36 16.81 4.01
N TRP A 169 -4.23 16.39 3.43
CA TRP A 169 -3.88 14.98 3.30
C TRP A 169 -3.40 14.34 4.60
N LEU A 170 -2.73 15.13 5.45
CA LEU A 170 -2.18 14.69 6.73
C LEU A 170 -3.04 15.14 7.92
N ALA A 171 -4.28 15.56 7.70
CA ALA A 171 -5.19 16.05 8.75
C ALA A 171 -5.25 15.13 9.98
N PRO A 172 -5.32 13.78 9.85
CA PRO A 172 -5.34 12.88 11.01
C PRO A 172 -4.03 12.85 11.83
N ASN A 173 -2.96 13.39 11.27
CA ASN A 173 -1.61 13.39 11.81
C ASN A 173 -1.14 14.79 12.23
N LEU A 174 -1.99 15.82 12.19
CA LEU A 174 -1.60 17.17 12.63
C LEU A 174 -1.62 17.27 14.15
N GLY A 175 -0.46 17.54 14.73
CA GLY A 175 -0.28 17.79 16.16
C GLY A 175 -0.54 19.24 16.58
N TYR A 176 -1.29 19.98 15.75
CA TYR A 176 -1.67 21.38 15.93
C TYR A 176 -2.99 21.63 15.20
N ASP A 177 -3.68 22.72 15.57
CA ASP A 177 -4.91 23.13 14.89
C ASP A 177 -4.56 23.81 13.56
N ALA A 178 -4.95 23.18 12.45
CA ALA A 178 -4.90 23.79 11.12
C ALA A 178 -6.18 24.58 10.84
N ASP A 179 -6.04 25.63 10.03
CA ASP A 179 -7.14 26.53 9.63
C ASP A 179 -8.03 25.93 8.53
#